data_AF-A0A954RUB3-F1
#
_entry.id   AF-A0A954RUB3-F1
#
_cell.length_a   1.000
_cell.length_b   1.000
_cell.length_c   1.000
_cell.angle_alpha   90.00
_cell.angle_beta   90.00
_cell.angle_gamma   90.00
#
_symmetry.space_group_name_H-M   'P 1'
#
loop_
_entity.id
_entity.type
_entity.pdbx_description
1 polymer ?
#
loop_
_entity_poly.entity_id
_entity_poly.type
_entity_poly.pdbx_seq_one_letter_code
_entity_poly.pdbx_strand_id
1 'polypeptide(L)'
;WSRREGGRDPFTGKRFTKLYIRNYGVEPATLRIEVATTPAYPQAAGIPLTAIAIVVLFLTYIALRLALPQAAAIGLATYKSEIAQPLFMILLAFGATALIAFHFIPYNTFGEDIKMLKTSGITLIMILAIVQAIWAASTSIAEEIDGRTALTVLSKPLTRRDFIIGKFFGISWTVLLLFLLLALVLVIAVAYKPIHEARESSNEDPNWQECYG
;
A
#
# COMPACT_ATOMS: atom_id res chain seq x y z
N TRP A 1 22.97 23.30 -23.19
CA TRP A 1 22.66 21.87 -23.41
C TRP A 1 21.15 21.75 -23.48
N SER A 2 20.60 21.32 -24.61
CA SER A 2 19.16 21.06 -24.76
C SER A 2 18.96 19.56 -24.59
N ARG A 3 18.22 19.18 -23.55
CA ARG A 3 17.81 17.81 -23.29
C ARG A 3 16.79 17.41 -24.36
N ARG A 4 17.26 16.98 -25.53
CA ARG A 4 16.45 16.09 -26.38
C ARG A 4 16.30 14.76 -25.63
N GLU A 5 15.06 14.33 -25.53
CA GLU A 5 14.60 13.13 -24.82
C GLU A 5 15.51 11.93 -25.14
N GLY A 6 16.12 11.35 -24.10
CA GLY A 6 16.90 10.09 -24.20
C GLY A 6 18.42 10.21 -24.03
N GLY A 7 19.01 11.40 -23.98
CA GLY A 7 20.45 11.54 -23.73
C GLY A 7 20.83 11.31 -22.26
N ARG A 8 21.69 10.31 -21.99
CA ARG A 8 22.32 10.13 -20.67
C ARG A 8 23.07 11.41 -20.27
N ASP A 9 22.83 11.87 -19.04
CA ASP A 9 23.49 13.07 -18.51
C ASP A 9 25.00 12.83 -18.36
N PRO A 10 25.86 13.55 -19.11
CA PRO A 10 27.31 13.40 -19.06
C PRO A 10 27.92 13.85 -17.72
N PHE A 11 27.14 14.47 -16.84
CA PHE A 11 27.58 14.95 -15.53
C PHE A 11 27.33 13.96 -14.37
N THR A 12 26.67 12.82 -14.65
CA THR A 12 26.31 11.85 -13.61
C THR A 12 27.53 11.11 -13.06
N GLY A 13 27.78 11.20 -11.75
CA GLY A 13 28.79 10.40 -11.03
C GLY A 13 30.24 10.91 -11.12
N LYS A 14 30.50 12.06 -11.76
CA LYS A 14 31.85 12.63 -11.89
C LYS A 14 31.94 14.02 -11.26
N ARG A 15 32.96 14.27 -10.42
CA ARG A 15 33.24 15.60 -9.88
C ARG A 15 33.98 16.43 -10.93
N PHE A 16 33.32 17.46 -11.46
CA PHE A 16 33.93 18.42 -12.38
C PHE A 16 34.26 19.71 -11.63
N THR A 17 35.55 20.06 -11.60
CA THR A 17 36.04 21.23 -10.84
C THR A 17 36.03 22.51 -11.68
N LYS A 18 35.93 22.42 -13.02
CA LYS A 18 35.95 23.57 -13.94
C LYS A 18 35.04 23.31 -15.14
N LEU A 19 34.14 24.26 -15.44
CA LEU A 19 33.27 24.25 -16.62
C LEU A 19 33.62 25.45 -17.50
N TYR A 20 34.08 25.21 -18.72
CA TYR A 20 34.41 26.26 -19.68
C TYR A 20 33.29 26.40 -20.71
N ILE A 21 32.72 27.60 -20.82
CA ILE A 21 31.65 27.91 -21.78
C ILE A 21 32.16 29.01 -22.71
N ARG A 22 32.03 28.81 -24.02
CA ARG A 22 32.43 29.80 -25.03
C ARG A 22 31.22 30.12 -25.90
N ASN A 23 30.90 31.41 -26.02
CA ASN A 23 29.94 31.92 -26.99
C ASN A 23 30.69 32.18 -28.30
N TYR A 24 30.31 31.49 -29.37
CA TYR A 24 30.91 31.66 -30.70
C TYR A 24 30.05 32.57 -31.62
N GLY A 25 28.98 33.15 -31.09
CA GLY A 25 28.12 34.11 -31.82
C GLY A 25 28.58 35.56 -31.67
N VAL A 26 28.13 36.40 -32.60
CA VAL A 26 28.47 37.84 -32.67
C VAL A 26 27.59 38.70 -31.75
N GLU A 27 26.49 38.12 -31.24
CA GLU A 27 25.54 38.78 -30.34
C GLU A 27 25.76 38.37 -28.86
N PRO A 28 25.47 39.28 -27.90
CA PRO A 28 25.63 38.98 -26.47
C PRO A 28 24.62 37.92 -26.02
N ALA A 29 25.12 36.74 -25.64
CA ALA A 29 24.30 35.65 -25.12
C ALA A 29 24.20 35.72 -23.59
N THR A 30 22.98 35.82 -23.06
CA THR A 30 22.72 35.71 -21.62
C THR A 30 22.78 34.26 -21.16
N LEU A 31 23.77 33.94 -20.33
CA LEU A 31 23.93 32.62 -19.73
C LEU A 31 23.02 32.48 -18.50
N ARG A 32 22.03 31.60 -18.56
CA ARG A 32 21.20 31.22 -17.41
C ARG A 32 21.58 29.82 -16.94
N ILE A 33 22.17 29.73 -15.75
CA ILE A 33 22.52 28.46 -15.12
C ILE A 33 21.36 28.09 -14.20
N GLU A 34 20.51 27.17 -14.64
CA GLU A 34 19.42 26.62 -13.82
C GLU A 34 19.85 25.27 -13.27
N VAL A 35 20.12 25.23 -11.96
CA VAL A 35 20.40 23.98 -11.25
C VAL A 35 19.05 23.34 -10.91
N ALA A 36 18.58 22.46 -11.80
CA ALA A 36 17.42 21.62 -11.51
C ALA A 36 17.90 20.38 -10.75
N THR A 37 17.71 20.35 -9.44
CA THR A 37 17.87 19.13 -8.64
C THR A 37 16.68 18.22 -8.93
N THR A 38 16.73 17.45 -10.02
CA THR A 38 15.85 16.28 -10.12
C THR A 38 16.35 15.26 -9.12
N PRO A 39 15.50 14.76 -8.19
CA PRO A 39 15.94 13.78 -7.20
C PRO A 39 16.52 12.56 -7.91
N ALA A 40 17.73 12.14 -7.50
CA ALA A 40 18.43 10.98 -8.06
C ALA A 40 17.65 9.66 -7.91
N TYR A 41 16.66 9.63 -7.00
CA TYR A 41 15.76 8.51 -6.75
C TYR A 41 14.32 9.03 -6.60
N PRO A 42 13.51 9.05 -7.68
CA PRO A 42 12.13 9.54 -7.61
C PRO A 42 11.23 8.72 -6.65
N GLN A 43 11.64 7.50 -6.29
CA GLN A 43 10.90 6.61 -5.38
C GLN A 43 11.18 6.89 -3.89
N ALA A 44 12.30 7.52 -3.53
CA ALA A 44 12.59 7.92 -2.15
C ALA A 44 11.66 9.04 -1.66
N ALA A 45 11.00 9.75 -2.57
CA ALA A 45 9.96 10.73 -2.26
C ALA A 45 8.68 10.09 -1.68
N GLY A 46 8.44 8.79 -1.93
CA GLY A 46 7.30 8.07 -1.35
C GLY A 46 7.49 7.67 0.11
N ILE A 47 8.75 7.47 0.56
CA ILE A 47 9.10 7.06 1.92
C ILE A 47 8.60 8.07 2.98
N PRO A 48 8.83 9.39 2.86
CA PRO A 48 8.30 10.33 3.83
C PRO A 48 6.76 10.39 3.78
N LEU A 49 6.16 10.21 2.60
CA LEU A 49 4.71 10.24 2.46
C LEU A 49 4.03 9.04 3.15
N THR A 50 4.58 7.83 2.98
CA THR A 50 4.08 6.63 3.69
C THR A 50 4.32 6.72 5.19
N ALA A 51 5.47 7.26 5.63
CA ALA A 51 5.73 7.50 7.04
C ALA A 51 4.73 8.49 7.66
N ILE A 52 4.44 9.60 6.99
CA ILE A 52 3.43 10.57 7.44
C ILE A 52 2.05 9.92 7.49
N ALA A 53 1.66 9.13 6.48
CA ALA A 53 0.38 8.44 6.47
C ALA A 53 0.21 7.48 7.66
N ILE A 54 1.25 6.70 8.00
CA ILE A 54 1.25 5.81 9.17
C ILE A 54 1.12 6.61 10.46
N VAL A 55 1.88 7.69 10.61
CA VAL A 55 1.82 8.57 11.80
C VAL A 55 0.44 9.20 11.94
N VAL A 56 -0.14 9.71 10.86
CA VAL A 56 -1.49 10.29 10.87
C VAL A 56 -2.53 9.25 11.23
N LEU A 57 -2.48 8.05 10.64
CA LEU A 57 -3.38 6.95 10.97
C LEU A 57 -3.28 6.57 12.45
N PHE A 58 -2.06 6.50 12.98
CA PHE A 58 -1.79 6.17 14.39
C PHE A 58 -2.27 7.27 15.35
N LEU A 59 -2.00 8.54 15.05
CA LEU A 59 -2.49 9.68 15.84
C LEU A 59 -4.01 9.77 15.80
N THR A 60 -4.62 9.52 14.64
CA THR A 60 -6.08 9.47 14.49
C THR A 60 -6.67 8.36 15.34
N TYR A 61 -6.07 7.16 15.32
CA TYR A 61 -6.46 6.05 16.19
C TYR A 61 -6.35 6.39 17.69
N ILE A 62 -5.25 7.01 18.12
CA ILE A 62 -5.06 7.44 19.50
C ILE A 62 -6.08 8.51 19.90
N ALA A 63 -6.31 9.51 19.05
CA ALA A 63 -7.27 10.58 19.30
C ALA A 63 -8.69 10.02 19.45
N LEU A 64 -9.10 9.08 18.59
CA LEU A 64 -10.37 8.36 18.70
C LEU A 64 -10.47 7.55 19.99
N ARG A 65 -9.40 6.87 20.38
CA ARG A 65 -9.34 6.08 21.62
C ARG A 65 -9.43 6.96 22.87
N LEU A 66 -8.85 8.17 22.84
CA LEU A 66 -8.90 9.12 23.96
C LEU A 66 -10.25 9.82 24.06
N ALA A 67 -10.86 10.17 22.93
CA ALA A 67 -12.11 10.93 22.89
C ALA A 67 -13.34 10.09 23.23
N LEU A 68 -13.39 8.80 22.84
CA LEU A 68 -14.57 7.94 22.99
C LEU A 68 -14.19 6.54 23.52
N PRO A 69 -13.85 6.40 24.81
CA PRO A 69 -13.35 5.13 25.37
C PRO A 69 -14.36 3.98 25.26
N GLN A 70 -15.66 4.28 25.33
CA GLN A 70 -16.72 3.28 25.17
C GLN A 70 -16.82 2.77 23.73
N ALA A 71 -16.75 3.67 22.74
CA ALA A 71 -16.77 3.30 21.32
C ALA A 71 -15.54 2.46 20.95
N ALA A 72 -14.36 2.80 21.49
CA ALA A 72 -13.13 2.03 21.28
C ALA A 72 -13.23 0.60 21.85
N ALA A 73 -13.83 0.42 23.03
CA ALA A 73 -14.04 -0.90 23.62
C ALA A 73 -14.99 -1.77 22.76
N ILE A 74 -16.09 -1.18 22.27
CA ILE A 74 -17.04 -1.84 21.36
C ILE A 74 -16.33 -2.22 20.05
N GLY A 75 -15.58 -1.29 19.45
CA GLY A 75 -14.86 -1.55 18.20
C GLY A 75 -13.82 -2.65 18.32
N LEU A 76 -13.08 -2.72 19.43
CA LEU A 76 -12.13 -3.80 19.70
C LEU A 76 -12.83 -5.16 19.85
N ALA A 77 -14.01 -5.19 20.48
CA ALA A 77 -14.80 -6.40 20.59
C ALA A 77 -15.31 -6.87 19.22
N THR A 78 -15.87 -5.96 18.42
CA THR A 78 -16.33 -6.24 17.05
C THR A 78 -15.18 -6.72 16.17
N TYR A 79 -14.04 -6.05 16.20
CA TYR A 79 -12.85 -6.45 15.45
C TYR A 79 -12.40 -7.89 15.76
N LYS A 80 -12.35 -8.26 17.05
CA LYS A 80 -11.98 -9.62 17.47
C LYS A 80 -13.01 -10.64 17.02
N SER A 81 -14.30 -10.31 17.09
CA SER A 81 -15.39 -11.16 16.59
C SER A 81 -15.24 -11.40 15.08
N GLU A 82 -15.04 -10.33 14.32
CA GLU A 82 -14.96 -10.36 12.86
C GLU A 82 -13.71 -11.12 12.36
N ILE A 83 -12.55 -11.00 13.01
CA ILE A 83 -11.36 -11.80 12.66
C ILE A 83 -11.56 -13.29 12.96
N ALA A 84 -12.33 -13.62 14.01
CA ALA A 84 -12.62 -15.00 14.37
C ALA A 84 -13.61 -15.66 13.41
N GLN A 85 -14.28 -14.89 12.54
CA GLN A 85 -15.20 -15.46 11.56
C GLN A 85 -14.44 -16.32 10.53
N PRO A 86 -14.98 -17.49 10.14
CA PRO A 86 -14.34 -18.36 9.16
C PRO A 86 -14.05 -17.67 7.82
N LEU A 87 -14.94 -16.77 7.39
CA LEU A 87 -14.80 -16.08 6.10
C LEU A 87 -13.53 -15.23 6.03
N PHE A 88 -13.14 -14.59 7.12
CA PHE A 88 -11.88 -13.84 7.20
C PHE A 88 -10.67 -14.75 6.91
N MET A 89 -10.62 -15.91 7.55
CA MET A 89 -9.53 -16.88 7.35
C MET A 89 -9.53 -17.47 5.94
N ILE A 90 -10.72 -17.74 5.39
CA ILE A 90 -10.89 -18.25 4.02
C ILE A 90 -10.38 -17.23 3.00
N LEU A 91 -10.78 -15.96 3.12
CA LEU A 91 -10.31 -14.90 2.22
C LEU A 91 -8.81 -14.67 2.34
N LEU A 92 -8.26 -14.72 3.55
CA LEU A 92 -6.82 -14.60 3.79
C LEU A 92 -6.05 -15.75 3.12
N ALA A 93 -6.46 -17.00 3.36
CA ALA A 93 -5.81 -18.18 2.80
C ALA A 93 -5.93 -18.22 1.28
N PHE A 94 -7.13 -17.95 0.75
CA PHE A 94 -7.39 -17.88 -0.69
C PHE A 94 -6.58 -16.77 -1.34
N GLY A 95 -6.61 -15.56 -0.78
CA GLY A 95 -5.84 -14.41 -1.28
C GLY A 95 -4.34 -14.68 -1.27
N ALA A 96 -3.80 -15.21 -0.18
CA ALA A 96 -2.37 -15.55 -0.11
C ALA A 96 -1.98 -16.60 -1.16
N THR A 97 -2.79 -17.65 -1.31
CA THR A 97 -2.55 -18.71 -2.31
C THR A 97 -2.61 -18.17 -3.74
N ALA A 98 -3.61 -17.35 -4.05
CA ALA A 98 -3.77 -16.73 -5.36
C ALA A 98 -2.61 -15.76 -5.69
N LEU A 99 -2.14 -14.99 -4.71
CA LEU A 99 -0.98 -14.11 -4.88
C LEU A 99 0.31 -14.90 -5.15
N ILE A 100 0.50 -16.05 -4.48
CA ILE A 100 1.63 -16.94 -4.76
C ILE A 100 1.48 -17.58 -6.15
N ALA A 101 0.27 -17.97 -6.55
CA ALA A 101 0.02 -18.52 -7.87
C ALA A 101 0.36 -17.53 -9.00
N PHE A 102 0.13 -16.24 -8.80
CA PHE A 102 0.52 -15.20 -9.77
C PHE A 102 2.02 -15.14 -10.05
N HIS A 103 2.87 -15.62 -9.15
CA HIS A 103 4.32 -15.71 -9.40
C HIS A 103 4.64 -16.68 -10.56
N PHE A 104 3.86 -17.76 -10.70
CA PHE A 104 4.11 -18.82 -11.69
C PHE A 104 3.45 -18.55 -13.05
N ILE A 105 2.62 -17.50 -13.18
CA ILE A 105 1.94 -17.19 -14.42
C ILE A 105 2.82 -16.25 -15.27
N PRO A 106 3.27 -16.67 -16.46
CA PRO A 106 4.00 -15.78 -17.35
C PRO A 106 3.03 -14.74 -17.91
N TYR A 107 3.28 -13.46 -17.64
CA TYR A 107 2.44 -12.35 -18.11
C TYR A 107 2.65 -12.01 -19.60
N ASN A 108 3.56 -12.71 -20.30
CA ASN A 108 3.92 -12.55 -21.70
C ASN A 108 4.02 -11.07 -22.14
N THR A 109 4.47 -10.22 -21.23
CA THR A 109 4.58 -8.79 -21.43
C THR A 109 6.06 -8.49 -21.61
N PHE A 110 6.43 -7.91 -22.75
CA PHE A 110 7.81 -7.65 -23.18
C PHE A 110 8.61 -6.77 -22.18
N GLY A 111 9.01 -7.31 -21.03
CA GLY A 111 9.83 -6.65 -20.01
C GLY A 111 9.10 -5.90 -18.90
N GLU A 112 7.75 -5.95 -18.78
CA GLU A 112 7.00 -5.29 -17.67
C GLU A 112 6.33 -6.28 -16.70
N ASP A 113 6.84 -7.51 -16.58
CA ASP A 113 6.16 -8.56 -15.81
C ASP A 113 6.09 -8.25 -14.29
N ILE A 114 6.98 -7.43 -13.74
CA ILE A 114 6.95 -7.02 -12.32
C ILE A 114 5.80 -6.01 -12.08
N LYS A 115 5.66 -5.03 -12.97
CA LYS A 115 4.59 -4.04 -12.92
C LYS A 115 3.19 -4.66 -13.11
N MET A 116 3.07 -5.65 -14.00
CA MET A 116 1.83 -6.42 -14.17
C MET A 116 1.48 -7.20 -12.90
N LEU A 117 2.44 -7.92 -12.30
CA LEU A 117 2.25 -8.66 -11.03
C LEU A 117 1.78 -7.75 -9.90
N LYS A 118 2.37 -6.55 -9.78
CA LYS A 118 2.01 -5.59 -8.73
C LYS A 118 0.58 -5.06 -8.92
N THR A 119 0.22 -4.76 -10.16
CA THR A 119 -1.11 -4.22 -10.51
C THR A 119 -2.20 -5.27 -10.32
N SER A 120 -1.96 -6.50 -10.79
CA SER A 120 -2.90 -7.62 -10.61
C SER A 120 -3.05 -7.99 -9.13
N GLY A 121 -1.94 -8.05 -8.39
CA GLY A 121 -1.93 -8.36 -6.96
C GLY A 121 -2.71 -7.34 -6.12
N ILE A 122 -2.46 -6.04 -6.31
CA ILE A 122 -3.20 -4.98 -5.60
C ILE A 122 -4.69 -5.04 -5.94
N THR A 123 -5.03 -5.27 -7.22
CA THR A 123 -6.43 -5.38 -7.66
C THR A 123 -7.14 -6.56 -6.99
N LEU A 124 -6.48 -7.72 -6.91
CA LEU A 124 -7.01 -8.89 -6.21
C LEU A 124 -7.27 -8.60 -4.73
N ILE A 125 -6.30 -8.00 -4.03
CA ILE A 125 -6.44 -7.63 -2.62
C ILE A 125 -7.61 -6.68 -2.41
N MET A 126 -7.78 -5.69 -3.30
CA MET A 126 -8.87 -4.73 -3.24
C MET A 126 -10.24 -5.42 -3.36
N ILE A 127 -10.39 -6.37 -4.29
CA ILE A 127 -11.62 -7.15 -4.45
C ILE A 127 -11.92 -7.95 -3.18
N LEU A 128 -10.93 -8.66 -2.63
CA LEU A 128 -11.11 -9.46 -1.41
C LEU A 128 -11.46 -8.59 -0.19
N ALA A 129 -10.83 -7.41 -0.07
CA ALA A 129 -11.13 -6.45 0.99
C ALA A 129 -12.57 -5.90 0.87
N ILE A 130 -13.05 -5.64 -0.34
CA ILE A 130 -14.45 -5.23 -0.57
C ILE A 130 -15.41 -6.35 -0.15
N VAL A 131 -15.12 -7.60 -0.51
CA VAL A 131 -15.95 -8.76 -0.11
C VAL A 131 -16.00 -8.87 1.42
N GLN A 132 -14.85 -8.77 2.10
CA GLN A 132 -14.80 -8.77 3.57
C GLN A 132 -15.59 -7.60 4.17
N ALA A 133 -15.51 -6.41 3.59
CA ALA A 133 -16.21 -5.23 4.08
C ALA A 133 -17.74 -5.38 3.99
N ILE A 134 -18.24 -5.88 2.85
CA ILE A 134 -19.67 -6.14 2.64
C ILE A 134 -20.16 -7.22 3.60
N TRP A 135 -19.38 -8.28 3.80
CA TRP A 135 -19.70 -9.35 4.73
C TRP A 135 -19.81 -8.84 6.17
N ALA A 136 -18.77 -8.16 6.65
CA ALA A 136 -18.73 -7.61 8.01
C ALA A 136 -19.83 -6.56 8.27
N ALA A 137 -20.20 -5.78 7.24
CA ALA A 137 -21.35 -4.88 7.34
C ALA A 137 -22.67 -5.66 7.47
N SER A 138 -22.83 -6.76 6.73
CA SER A 138 -24.03 -7.60 6.75
C SER A 138 -24.20 -8.33 8.08
N THR A 139 -23.13 -8.92 8.61
CA THR A 139 -23.11 -9.57 9.95
C THR A 139 -23.43 -8.56 11.04
N SER A 140 -22.83 -7.37 10.98
CA SER A 140 -23.07 -6.31 11.95
C SER A 140 -24.54 -5.86 11.97
N ILE A 141 -25.21 -5.79 10.82
CA ILE A 141 -26.64 -5.48 10.72
C ILE A 141 -27.48 -6.63 11.29
N ALA A 142 -27.15 -7.88 10.95
CA ALA A 142 -27.85 -9.05 11.46
C ALA A 142 -27.80 -9.11 13.00
N GLU A 143 -26.62 -8.88 13.60
CA GLU A 143 -26.45 -8.78 15.05
C GLU A 143 -27.28 -7.65 15.67
N GLU A 144 -27.48 -6.54 14.96
CA GLU A 144 -28.31 -5.44 15.46
C GLU A 144 -29.81 -5.81 15.45
N ILE A 145 -30.25 -6.51 14.40
CA ILE A 145 -31.63 -7.00 14.29
C ILE A 145 -31.92 -8.00 15.43
N ASP A 146 -31.05 -8.98 15.64
CA ASP A 146 -31.16 -9.94 16.74
C ASP A 146 -31.05 -9.25 18.11
N GLY A 147 -30.11 -8.31 18.22
CA GLY A 147 -29.84 -7.54 19.43
C GLY A 147 -30.99 -6.63 19.88
N ARG A 148 -31.80 -6.09 18.95
CA ARG A 148 -32.98 -5.29 19.30
C ARG A 148 -34.04 -6.07 20.08
N THR A 149 -34.06 -7.40 19.97
CA THR A 149 -34.93 -8.28 20.77
C THR A 149 -34.34 -8.58 22.16
N ALA A 150 -33.01 -8.55 22.30
CA ALA A 150 -32.29 -8.88 23.54
C ALA A 150 -31.98 -7.65 24.43
N LEU A 151 -31.89 -6.45 23.85
CA LEU A 151 -31.54 -5.18 24.52
C LEU A 151 -32.59 -4.68 25.52
N THR A 152 -33.80 -5.23 25.52
CA THR A 152 -34.82 -4.94 26.56
C THR A 152 -34.49 -5.57 27.91
N VAL A 153 -33.58 -6.55 27.97
CA VAL A 153 -33.34 -7.38 29.17
C VAL A 153 -32.03 -7.04 29.92
N LEU A 154 -31.03 -6.40 29.28
CA LEU A 154 -29.74 -6.14 29.94
C LEU A 154 -29.40 -4.65 30.10
N SER A 155 -29.48 -4.23 31.36
CA SER A 155 -29.25 -2.90 31.93
C SER A 155 -27.81 -2.42 31.71
N LYS A 156 -27.63 -1.53 30.72
CA LYS A 156 -26.73 -0.36 30.76
C LYS A 156 -27.01 0.48 29.50
N PRO A 157 -27.43 1.75 29.62
CA PRO A 157 -27.71 2.58 28.45
C PRO A 157 -26.39 2.93 27.76
N LEU A 158 -26.04 2.18 26.72
CA LEU A 158 -25.01 2.58 25.77
C LEU A 158 -25.58 3.65 24.85
N THR A 159 -24.86 4.76 24.71
CA THR A 159 -25.24 5.83 23.77
C THR A 159 -25.26 5.27 22.35
N ARG A 160 -26.39 5.39 21.65
CA ARG A 160 -26.56 4.85 20.27
C ARG A 160 -25.45 5.29 19.32
N ARG A 161 -24.93 6.50 19.49
CA ARG A 161 -23.85 7.07 18.67
C ARG A 161 -22.52 6.34 18.89
N ASP A 162 -22.16 6.06 20.15
CA ASP A 162 -20.91 5.39 20.49
C ASP A 162 -20.90 3.94 20.00
N PHE A 163 -22.06 3.29 20.00
CA PHE A 163 -22.23 1.94 19.45
C PHE A 163 -21.97 1.89 17.93
N ILE A 164 -22.61 2.79 17.16
CA ILE A 164 -22.46 2.84 15.70
C ILE A 164 -21.01 3.18 15.32
N ILE A 165 -20.43 4.19 15.98
CA ILE A 165 -19.04 4.61 15.74
C ILE A 165 -18.08 3.47 16.07
N GLY A 166 -18.26 2.82 17.23
CA GLY A 166 -17.42 1.67 17.64
C GLY A 166 -17.45 0.54 16.61
N LYS A 167 -18.65 0.11 16.18
CA LYS A 167 -18.80 -0.95 15.17
C LYS A 167 -18.14 -0.59 13.84
N PHE A 168 -18.33 0.63 13.35
CA PHE A 168 -17.70 1.10 12.10
C PHE A 168 -16.17 1.00 12.17
N PHE A 169 -15.55 1.48 13.25
CA PHE A 169 -14.10 1.40 13.42
C PHE A 169 -13.62 -0.03 13.60
N GLY A 170 -14.38 -0.89 14.28
CA GLY A 170 -14.08 -2.31 14.42
C GLY A 170 -14.00 -3.02 13.06
N ILE A 171 -15.04 -2.84 12.23
CA ILE A 171 -15.11 -3.41 10.87
C ILE A 171 -13.99 -2.84 10.00
N SER A 172 -13.78 -1.52 10.04
CA SER A 172 -12.71 -0.86 9.27
C SER A 172 -11.33 -1.42 9.63
N TRP A 173 -11.07 -1.66 10.91
CA TRP A 173 -9.81 -2.25 11.37
C TRP A 173 -9.63 -3.70 10.91
N THR A 174 -10.71 -4.49 10.86
CA THR A 174 -10.68 -5.86 10.33
C THR A 174 -10.31 -5.87 8.85
N VAL A 175 -10.96 -5.02 8.04
CA VAL A 175 -10.68 -4.92 6.59
C VAL A 175 -9.26 -4.43 6.35
N LEU A 176 -8.81 -3.43 7.12
CA LEU A 176 -7.45 -2.92 7.05
C LEU A 176 -6.43 -4.02 7.38
N LEU A 177 -6.68 -4.83 8.42
CA LEU A 177 -5.79 -5.93 8.76
C LEU A 177 -5.73 -6.98 7.65
N LEU A 178 -6.86 -7.37 7.06
CA LEU A 178 -6.88 -8.30 5.91
C LEU A 178 -6.02 -7.74 4.76
N PHE A 179 -6.22 -6.47 4.43
CA PHE A 179 -5.47 -5.77 3.39
C PHE A 179 -3.96 -5.78 3.68
N LEU A 180 -3.55 -5.46 4.91
CA LEU A 180 -2.14 -5.43 5.30
C LEU A 180 -1.48 -6.81 5.25
N LEU A 181 -2.16 -7.85 5.71
CA LEU A 181 -1.62 -9.22 5.66
C LEU A 181 -1.40 -9.68 4.22
N LEU A 182 -2.38 -9.46 3.34
CA LEU A 182 -2.25 -9.81 1.93
C LEU A 182 -1.23 -8.92 1.21
N ALA A 183 -1.16 -7.63 1.54
CA ALA A 183 -0.16 -6.71 1.00
C ALA A 183 1.26 -7.14 1.38
N LEU A 184 1.46 -7.62 2.62
CA LEU A 184 2.74 -8.18 3.06
C LEU A 184 3.11 -9.42 2.24
N VAL A 185 2.16 -10.33 1.98
CA VAL A 185 2.40 -11.49 1.10
C VAL A 185 2.77 -11.03 -0.31
N LEU A 186 2.08 -10.03 -0.87
CA LEU A 186 2.40 -9.48 -2.19
C LEU A 186 3.80 -8.86 -2.24
N VAL A 187 4.20 -8.08 -1.23
CA VAL A 187 5.55 -7.48 -1.15
C VAL A 187 6.61 -8.56 -1.13
N ILE A 188 6.39 -9.62 -0.34
CA ILE A 188 7.29 -10.78 -0.29
C ILE A 188 7.36 -11.45 -1.67
N ALA A 189 6.22 -11.73 -2.30
CA ALA A 189 6.17 -12.37 -3.62
C ALA A 189 6.90 -11.54 -4.71
N VAL A 190 6.71 -10.21 -4.71
CA VAL A 190 7.40 -9.30 -5.63
C VAL A 190 8.91 -9.27 -5.37
N ALA A 191 9.34 -9.31 -4.11
CA ALA A 191 10.77 -9.32 -3.77
C ALA A 191 11.47 -10.62 -4.20
N TYR A 192 10.77 -11.76 -4.16
CA TYR A 192 11.34 -13.05 -4.59
C TYR A 192 11.40 -13.23 -6.10
N LYS A 193 10.53 -12.57 -6.87
CA LYS A 193 10.45 -12.72 -8.32
C LYS A 193 11.76 -12.47 -9.08
N PRO A 194 12.48 -11.33 -8.91
CA PRO A 194 13.72 -11.06 -9.63
C PRO A 194 14.84 -12.05 -9.27
N ILE A 195 14.84 -12.57 -8.03
CA ILE A 195 15.81 -13.59 -7.59
C ILE A 195 15.55 -14.92 -8.33
N HIS A 196 14.28 -15.27 -8.56
CA HIS A 196 13.91 -16.47 -9.31
C HIS A 196 14.30 -16.35 -10.79
N GLU A 197 14.00 -15.22 -11.42
CA GLU A 197 14.33 -14.94 -12.82
C GLU A 197 15.86 -14.89 -13.07
N ALA A 198 16.65 -14.38 -12.12
CA ALA A 198 18.12 -14.41 -12.19
C ALA A 198 18.68 -15.83 -12.15
N ARG A 199 18.09 -16.70 -11.32
CA ARG A 199 18.48 -18.12 -11.23
C ARG A 199 18.16 -18.91 -12.49
N GLU A 200 17.02 -18.64 -13.13
CA GLU A 200 16.62 -19.33 -14.36
C GLU A 200 17.35 -18.81 -15.60
N SER A 201 17.68 -17.52 -15.64
CA SER A 201 18.37 -16.90 -16.80
C SER A 201 19.90 -17.03 -16.79
N SER A 202 20.50 -17.58 -15.73
CA SER A 202 21.97 -17.72 -15.59
C SER A 202 22.76 -16.40 -15.76
N ASN A 203 22.11 -15.25 -15.54
CA ASN A 203 22.74 -13.94 -15.59
C ASN A 203 23.42 -13.59 -14.25
N GLU A 204 24.39 -12.67 -14.27
CA GLU A 204 24.94 -12.06 -13.06
C GLU A 204 23.82 -11.37 -12.25
N ASP A 205 23.99 -11.27 -10.92
CA ASP A 205 22.97 -10.78 -9.99
C ASP A 205 22.26 -9.51 -10.53
N PRO A 206 20.91 -9.47 -10.55
CA PRO A 206 20.17 -8.40 -11.18
C PRO A 206 20.50 -7.08 -10.50
N ASN A 207 20.81 -6.08 -11.31
CA ASN A 207 21.09 -4.74 -10.80
C ASN A 207 19.81 -4.21 -10.13
N TRP A 208 19.93 -3.61 -8.94
CA TRP A 208 18.79 -3.24 -8.10
C TRP A 208 17.72 -2.40 -8.83
N GLN A 209 18.08 -1.71 -9.92
CA GLN A 209 17.20 -0.92 -10.77
C GLN A 209 16.16 -1.77 -11.52
N GLU A 210 16.47 -3.00 -11.88
CA GLU A 210 15.58 -3.93 -12.59
C GLU A 210 14.52 -4.52 -11.66
N CYS A 211 14.83 -4.67 -10.36
CA CYS A 211 13.88 -5.13 -9.34
C CYS A 211 12.72 -4.15 -9.08
N TYR A 212 12.78 -2.92 -9.62
CA TYR A 212 11.80 -1.85 -9.39
C TYR A 212 11.09 -1.35 -10.65
N GLY A 213 11.39 -1.92 -11.83
CA GLY A 213 10.82 -1.57 -13.15
C GLY A 213 9.35 -1.97 -13.33
#